data_AF-X1FMA6-F1
#
_entry.id   AF-X1FMA6-F1
#
_cell.length_a   1.000
_cell.length_b   1.000
_cell.length_c   1.000
_cell.angle_alpha   90.00
_cell.angle_beta   90.00
_cell.angle_gamma   90.00
#
_symmetry.space_group_name_H-M   'P 1'
#
loop_
_entity.id
_entity.type
_entity.pdbx_description
1 polymer ?
#
loop_
_entity_poly.entity_id
_entity_poly.type
_entity_poly.pdbx_seq_one_letter_code
_entity_poly.pdbx_strand_id
1 'polypeptide(L)'
;MPTPSTIGPSIVAGDATPSSVQRTFQRKAFFTLGRHWVFYANDAGVLVYDSSVGSSEAWLGPEILGGMVPDGGEFTVWLQEISPTEAYVHLVWADSNGNSPIIYVRGTLASDGTIVWDLPDEAAPFDLGWEYLNPGICMDFQGRIYVVYNKVRTIDPTNCTIY
;
A
#
# COMPACT_ATOMS: atom_id res chain seq x y z
N MET A 1 -3.79 15.83 33.15
CA MET A 1 -4.00 15.18 31.83
C MET A 1 -3.43 16.10 30.78
N PRO A 2 -2.62 15.62 29.82
CA PRO A 2 -2.19 16.46 28.71
C PRO A 2 -3.42 16.96 27.96
N THR A 3 -3.43 18.25 27.65
CA THR A 3 -4.49 18.86 26.85
C THR A 3 -4.41 18.29 25.44
N PRO A 4 -5.52 17.83 24.83
CA PRO A 4 -5.53 17.44 23.44
C PRO A 4 -5.08 18.63 22.59
N SER A 5 -3.97 18.49 21.88
CA SER A 5 -3.54 19.47 20.89
C SER A 5 -4.08 19.05 19.52
N THR A 6 -4.82 19.95 18.88
CA THR A 6 -5.23 19.78 17.49
C THR A 6 -4.05 20.09 16.58
N ILE A 7 -3.58 19.11 15.81
CA ILE A 7 -2.63 19.34 14.71
C ILE A 7 -3.42 19.88 13.53
N GLY A 8 -2.86 20.86 12.82
CA GLY A 8 -3.43 21.32 11.55
C GLY A 8 -3.33 20.23 10.46
N PRO A 9 -4.13 20.34 9.39
CA PRO A 9 -3.88 19.53 8.21
C PRO A 9 -2.54 19.93 7.57
N SER A 10 -1.64 18.97 7.39
CA SER A 10 -0.37 19.15 6.67
C SER A 10 -0.38 18.47 5.31
N ILE A 11 0.26 19.08 4.32
CA ILE A 11 0.53 18.42 3.04
C ILE A 11 1.64 17.39 3.25
N VAL A 12 1.33 16.12 2.97
CA VAL A 12 2.27 14.99 3.04
C VAL A 12 3.16 14.95 1.80
N ALA A 13 2.54 15.13 0.63
CA ALA A 13 3.18 15.00 -0.66
C ALA A 13 2.64 16.09 -1.61
N GLY A 14 3.55 16.80 -2.29
CA GLY A 14 3.20 17.74 -3.36
C GLY A 14 3.16 17.09 -4.74
N ASP A 15 3.63 15.85 -4.83
CA ASP A 15 3.87 15.03 -6.01
C ASP A 15 2.95 13.79 -6.05
N ALA A 16 1.74 13.93 -5.50
CA ALA A 16 0.71 12.91 -5.58
C ALA A 16 -0.34 13.32 -6.61
N THR A 17 -0.58 12.46 -7.60
CA THR A 17 -1.69 12.61 -8.54
C THR A 17 -3.04 12.35 -7.85
N PRO A 18 -4.18 12.80 -8.41
CA PRO A 18 -5.50 12.45 -7.88
C PRO A 18 -5.76 10.95 -7.78
N SER A 19 -5.10 10.09 -8.58
CA SER A 19 -5.27 8.63 -8.53
C SER A 19 -4.52 7.97 -7.39
N SER A 20 -3.55 8.65 -6.76
CA SER A 20 -2.62 8.07 -5.76
C SER A 20 -3.28 7.37 -4.56
N VAL A 21 -4.50 7.79 -4.22
CA VAL A 21 -5.31 7.23 -3.12
C VAL A 21 -6.71 6.80 -3.57
N GLN A 22 -6.97 6.78 -4.88
CA GLN A 22 -8.28 6.41 -5.41
C GLN A 22 -8.60 4.93 -5.22
N ARG A 23 -9.90 4.62 -5.34
CA ARG A 23 -10.45 3.25 -5.41
C ARG A 23 -10.10 2.35 -4.21
N THR A 24 -9.65 2.94 -3.10
CA THR A 24 -9.30 2.18 -1.91
C THR A 24 -10.52 1.88 -1.04
N PHE A 25 -10.65 0.63 -0.63
CA PHE A 25 -11.58 0.21 0.44
C PHE A 25 -10.87 0.06 1.79
N GLN A 26 -9.54 0.20 1.85
CA GLN A 26 -8.74 0.06 3.07
C GLN A 26 -7.95 1.35 3.38
N ARG A 27 -7.65 1.55 4.66
CA ARG A 27 -6.91 2.74 5.12
C ARG A 27 -5.45 2.65 4.68
N LYS A 28 -4.95 3.72 4.07
CA LYS A 28 -3.56 3.85 3.61
C LYS A 28 -2.70 4.76 4.49
N ALA A 29 -3.29 5.20 5.60
CA ALA A 29 -2.64 5.98 6.61
C ALA A 29 -3.08 5.48 7.98
N PHE A 30 -2.14 5.48 8.92
CA PHE A 30 -2.37 5.06 10.30
C PHE A 30 -1.38 5.73 11.25
N PHE A 31 -1.69 5.70 12.54
CA PHE A 31 -0.82 6.20 13.59
C PHE A 31 -0.37 5.05 14.49
N THR A 32 0.93 4.79 14.55
CA THR A 32 1.52 3.76 15.43
C THR A 32 2.98 4.10 15.71
N LEU A 33 3.56 3.53 16.76
CA LEU A 33 4.94 3.80 17.21
C LEU A 33 5.26 5.30 17.36
N GLY A 34 4.24 6.09 17.72
CA GLY A 34 4.36 7.55 17.86
C GLY A 34 4.52 8.31 16.54
N ARG A 35 4.03 7.76 15.41
CA ARG A 35 4.21 8.34 14.07
C ARG A 35 2.95 8.20 13.23
N HIS A 36 2.72 9.18 12.37
CA HIS A 36 1.83 8.97 11.22
C HIS A 36 2.61 8.27 10.11
N TRP A 37 1.97 7.29 9.47
CA TRP A 37 2.48 6.57 8.32
C TRP A 37 1.49 6.77 7.17
N VAL A 38 1.98 7.03 5.97
CA VAL A 38 1.16 7.20 4.77
C VAL A 38 1.79 6.46 3.61
N PHE A 39 0.98 5.72 2.85
CA PHE A 39 1.38 5.02 1.64
C PHE A 39 0.60 5.58 0.45
N TYR A 40 1.28 5.85 -0.66
CA TYR A 40 0.69 6.46 -1.85
C TYR A 40 1.52 6.14 -3.10
N ALA A 41 0.89 6.25 -4.29
CA ALA A 41 1.63 6.31 -5.54
C ALA A 41 2.10 7.75 -5.78
N ASN A 42 3.37 7.97 -6.12
CA ASN A 42 3.83 9.31 -6.48
C ASN A 42 3.59 9.62 -7.96
N ASP A 43 3.96 10.83 -8.41
CA ASP A 43 3.81 11.29 -9.79
C ASP A 43 4.64 10.48 -10.82
N ALA A 44 5.63 9.71 -10.35
CA ALA A 44 6.37 8.78 -11.19
C ALA A 44 5.65 7.43 -11.36
N GLY A 45 4.49 7.24 -10.73
CA GLY A 45 3.73 6.00 -10.76
C GLY A 45 4.40 4.87 -9.99
N VAL A 46 5.18 5.20 -8.94
CA VAL A 46 5.78 4.21 -8.05
C VAL A 46 5.18 4.29 -6.66
N LEU A 47 5.08 3.14 -6.00
CA LEU A 47 4.62 3.07 -4.63
C LEU A 47 5.68 3.61 -3.67
N VAL A 48 5.27 4.52 -2.81
CA VAL A 48 6.10 5.12 -1.77
C VAL A 48 5.41 5.09 -0.42
N TYR A 49 6.20 5.28 0.63
CA TYR A 49 5.68 5.62 1.95
C TYR A 49 6.41 6.83 2.53
N ASP A 50 5.75 7.55 3.43
CA ASP A 50 6.36 8.60 4.25
C ASP A 50 5.89 8.43 5.70
N SER A 51 6.68 8.96 6.63
CA SER A 51 6.35 8.97 8.04
C SER A 51 6.68 10.30 8.70
N SER A 52 5.89 10.66 9.71
CA SER A 52 6.13 11.85 10.53
C SER A 52 6.63 11.51 11.92
N VAL A 53 7.14 12.49 12.66
CA VAL A 53 7.49 12.34 14.09
C VAL A 53 6.34 12.83 14.96
N GLY A 54 5.80 11.98 15.83
CA GLY A 54 4.81 12.38 16.83
C GLY A 54 3.54 12.97 16.21
N SER A 55 3.07 14.05 16.81
CA SER A 55 1.97 14.89 16.34
C SER A 55 2.46 16.06 15.47
N SER A 56 3.67 15.98 14.90
CA SER A 56 4.23 17.08 14.11
C SER A 56 3.88 16.93 12.63
N GLU A 57 3.79 18.07 11.96
CA GLU A 57 3.60 18.19 10.50
C GLU A 57 4.92 17.97 9.73
N ALA A 58 5.97 17.48 10.41
CA ALA A 58 7.29 17.24 9.81
C ALA A 58 7.39 15.80 9.29
N TRP A 59 7.32 15.68 7.97
CA TRP A 59 7.52 14.45 7.20
C TRP A 59 9.00 14.21 6.93
N LEU A 60 9.43 12.95 6.89
CA LEU A 60 10.83 12.59 6.66
C LEU A 60 11.21 12.58 5.17
N GLY A 61 10.20 12.54 4.31
CA GLY A 61 10.34 12.46 2.86
C GLY A 61 10.08 11.03 2.38
N PRO A 62 9.55 10.87 1.16
CA PRO A 62 9.10 9.59 0.67
C PRO A 62 10.25 8.62 0.42
N GLU A 63 10.06 7.37 0.84
CA GLU A 63 10.91 6.25 0.47
C GLU A 63 10.22 5.37 -0.58
N ILE A 64 10.98 5.00 -1.62
CA ILE A 64 10.50 4.21 -2.76
C ILE A 64 10.51 2.73 -2.39
N LEU A 65 9.34 2.10 -2.47
CA LEU A 65 9.17 0.66 -2.22
C LEU A 65 9.40 -0.20 -3.47
N GLY A 66 9.38 0.44 -4.64
CA GLY A 66 9.43 -0.24 -5.94
C GLY A 66 8.05 -0.69 -6.42
N GLY A 67 8.01 -1.30 -7.60
CA GLY A 67 6.77 -1.64 -8.31
C GLY A 67 6.18 -0.44 -9.05
N MET A 68 5.72 -0.70 -10.28
CA MET A 68 4.89 0.25 -11.03
C MET A 68 3.47 0.16 -10.48
N VAL A 69 3.04 1.22 -9.80
CA VAL A 69 1.73 1.34 -9.15
C VAL A 69 1.20 2.74 -9.46
N PRO A 70 0.71 3.01 -10.68
CA PRO A 70 0.16 4.31 -11.06
C PRO A 70 -1.12 4.73 -10.30
N ASP A 71 -1.83 3.80 -9.66
CA ASP A 71 -3.12 4.07 -9.02
C ASP A 71 -3.17 3.55 -7.56
N GLY A 72 -3.85 4.30 -6.68
CA GLY A 72 -4.21 3.84 -5.35
C GLY A 72 -5.08 2.58 -5.35
N GLY A 73 -5.79 2.27 -6.42
CA GLY A 73 -6.54 1.01 -6.54
C GLY A 73 -5.64 -0.23 -6.65
N GLU A 74 -4.34 -0.07 -6.88
CA GLU A 74 -3.44 -1.17 -7.23
C GLU A 74 -2.62 -1.69 -6.04
N PHE A 75 -2.75 -1.05 -4.88
CA PHE A 75 -2.08 -1.51 -3.66
C PHE A 75 -2.96 -1.33 -2.44
N THR A 76 -2.72 -2.17 -1.45
CA THR A 76 -3.36 -2.07 -0.14
C THR A 76 -2.42 -2.43 0.99
N VAL A 77 -2.59 -1.73 2.12
CA VAL A 77 -1.85 -1.97 3.35
C VAL A 77 -2.76 -2.44 4.48
N TRP A 78 -2.22 -3.25 5.39
CA TRP A 78 -2.85 -3.66 6.63
C TRP A 78 -1.88 -3.52 7.80
N LEU A 79 -2.28 -2.76 8.81
CA LEU A 79 -1.51 -2.58 10.03
C LEU A 79 -1.76 -3.76 10.98
N GLN A 80 -0.69 -4.39 11.45
CA GLN A 80 -0.69 -5.36 12.54
C GLN A 80 0.08 -4.76 13.72
N GLU A 81 -0.64 -4.25 14.72
CA GLU A 81 -0.03 -3.83 15.98
C GLU A 81 0.13 -5.03 16.91
N ILE A 82 1.37 -5.34 17.30
CA ILE A 82 1.67 -6.42 18.25
C ILE A 82 1.75 -5.87 19.67
N SER A 83 2.41 -4.72 19.82
CA SER A 83 2.61 -4.05 21.10
C SER A 83 2.85 -2.54 20.88
N PRO A 84 2.91 -1.72 21.95
CA PRO A 84 3.26 -0.31 21.83
C PRO A 84 4.63 -0.02 21.19
N THR A 85 5.49 -1.03 21.06
CA THR A 85 6.86 -0.91 20.52
C THR A 85 7.12 -1.82 19.32
N GLU A 86 6.12 -2.59 18.88
CA GLU A 86 6.27 -3.54 17.78
C GLU A 86 5.01 -3.53 16.91
N ALA A 87 5.20 -3.22 15.63
CA ALA A 87 4.14 -3.23 14.64
C ALA A 87 4.68 -3.65 13.27
N TYR A 88 3.85 -4.36 12.52
CA TYR A 88 4.11 -4.75 11.15
C TYR A 88 3.13 -4.04 10.21
N VAL A 89 3.58 -3.78 9.00
CA VAL A 89 2.71 -3.45 7.88
C VAL A 89 2.74 -4.58 6.88
N HIS A 90 1.57 -5.03 6.46
CA HIS A 90 1.43 -5.93 5.34
C HIS A 90 1.05 -5.12 4.12
N LEU A 91 1.76 -5.31 3.03
CA LEU A 91 1.53 -4.62 1.77
C LEU A 91 1.28 -5.66 0.69
N VAL A 92 0.23 -5.43 -0.09
CA VAL A 92 -0.04 -6.17 -1.32
C VAL A 92 -0.17 -5.17 -2.47
N TRP A 93 0.37 -5.51 -3.63
CA TRP A 93 0.14 -4.74 -4.85
C TRP A 93 0.05 -5.64 -6.08
N ALA A 94 -0.56 -5.10 -7.12
CA ALA A 94 -0.63 -5.69 -8.44
C ALA A 94 -0.32 -4.60 -9.48
N ASP A 95 0.41 -4.97 -10.53
CA ASP A 95 0.58 -4.10 -11.69
C ASP A 95 -0.50 -4.42 -12.72
N SER A 96 -1.22 -3.40 -13.18
CA SER A 96 -2.31 -3.51 -14.15
C SER A 96 -1.86 -3.72 -15.58
N ASN A 97 -0.55 -3.81 -15.86
CA ASN A 97 -0.02 -4.01 -17.22
C ASN A 97 -0.31 -5.39 -17.85
N GLY A 98 -0.92 -6.31 -17.10
CA GLY A 98 -1.10 -7.71 -17.52
C GLY A 98 0.24 -8.46 -17.54
N ASN A 99 0.23 -9.73 -17.15
CA ASN A 99 1.45 -10.55 -16.97
C ASN A 99 2.32 -10.21 -15.75
N SER A 100 1.77 -9.50 -14.76
CA SER A 100 2.42 -9.29 -13.47
C SER A 100 1.75 -10.14 -12.38
N PRO A 101 2.52 -10.77 -11.47
CA PRO A 101 1.96 -11.46 -10.31
C PRO A 101 1.36 -10.45 -9.32
N ILE A 102 0.59 -10.96 -8.36
CA ILE A 102 0.27 -10.20 -7.15
C ILE A 102 1.41 -10.41 -6.16
N ILE A 103 2.02 -9.32 -5.72
CA ILE A 103 3.11 -9.36 -4.76
C ILE A 103 2.60 -9.02 -3.36
N TYR A 104 3.04 -9.81 -2.38
CA TYR A 104 2.88 -9.55 -0.97
C TYR A 104 4.24 -9.31 -0.33
N VAL A 105 4.31 -8.37 0.61
CA VAL A 105 5.49 -8.17 1.45
C VAL A 105 5.06 -7.72 2.84
N ARG A 106 5.83 -8.12 3.85
CA ARG A 106 5.70 -7.63 5.22
C ARG A 106 6.84 -6.68 5.53
N GLY A 107 6.53 -5.58 6.19
CA GLY A 107 7.50 -4.61 6.71
C GLY A 107 7.43 -4.54 8.23
N THR A 108 8.59 -4.47 8.87
CA THR A 108 8.72 -4.17 10.31
C THR A 108 8.87 -2.66 10.47
N LEU A 109 7.89 -2.03 11.13
CA LEU A 109 7.88 -0.59 11.37
C LEU A 109 8.84 -0.24 12.52
N ALA A 110 9.63 0.83 12.36
CA ALA A 110 10.51 1.32 13.40
C ALA A 110 10.12 2.72 13.89
N SER A 111 10.41 3.01 15.17
CA SER A 111 10.13 4.32 15.78
C SER A 111 11.00 5.46 15.23
N ASP A 112 11.99 5.17 14.38
CA ASP A 112 12.79 6.17 13.66
C ASP A 112 12.15 6.59 12.33
N GLY A 113 11.05 5.95 11.92
CA GLY A 113 10.30 6.27 10.71
C GLY A 113 10.68 5.43 9.50
N THR A 114 11.49 4.40 9.69
CA THR A 114 11.89 3.44 8.64
C THR A 114 11.06 2.16 8.68
N ILE A 115 11.06 1.43 7.56
CA ILE A 115 10.45 0.10 7.45
C ILE A 115 11.50 -0.89 6.96
N VAL A 116 11.72 -1.96 7.71
CA VAL A 116 12.57 -3.08 7.27
C VAL A 116 11.68 -4.12 6.60
N TRP A 117 11.81 -4.26 5.29
CA TRP A 117 11.02 -5.18 4.49
C TRP A 117 11.60 -6.60 4.47
N ASP A 118 10.72 -7.59 4.61
CA ASP A 118 11.04 -8.97 4.29
C ASP A 118 11.23 -9.17 2.77
N LEU A 119 11.67 -10.36 2.36
CA LEU A 119 11.65 -10.71 0.94
C LEU A 119 10.21 -10.76 0.42
N PRO A 120 9.91 -10.18 -0.76
CA PRO A 120 8.59 -10.27 -1.36
C PRO A 120 8.20 -11.71 -1.70
N ASP A 121 6.92 -12.01 -1.60
CA ASP A 121 6.30 -13.29 -1.97
C ASP A 121 5.25 -13.09 -3.06
N GLU A 122 5.03 -14.11 -3.88
CA GLU A 122 3.96 -14.12 -4.87
C GLU A 122 2.67 -14.63 -4.23
N ALA A 123 1.76 -13.71 -3.92
CA ALA A 123 0.43 -14.07 -3.40
C ALA A 123 -0.43 -14.77 -4.46
N ALA A 124 -0.22 -14.43 -5.73
CA ALA A 124 -0.77 -15.13 -6.88
C ALA A 124 0.19 -15.00 -8.08
N PRO A 125 0.49 -16.09 -8.81
CA PRO A 125 1.36 -16.02 -9.98
C PRO A 125 0.68 -15.23 -11.09
N PHE A 126 1.49 -14.67 -12.02
CA PHE A 126 0.92 -14.06 -13.22
C PHE A 126 0.16 -15.10 -14.05
N ASP A 127 -0.87 -14.65 -14.76
CA ASP A 127 -1.63 -15.48 -15.69
C ASP A 127 -1.77 -14.75 -17.02
N LEU A 128 -1.30 -15.38 -18.09
CA LEU A 128 -1.22 -14.77 -19.41
C LEU A 128 -2.64 -14.42 -19.91
N GLY A 129 -2.83 -13.15 -20.29
CA GLY A 129 -4.14 -12.64 -20.71
C GLY A 129 -5.09 -12.30 -19.54
N TRP A 130 -4.55 -12.17 -18.33
CA TRP A 130 -5.27 -11.70 -17.17
C TRP A 130 -4.54 -10.56 -16.46
N GLU A 131 -5.34 -9.69 -15.88
CA GLU A 131 -4.93 -8.60 -14.98
C GLU A 131 -5.53 -8.83 -13.59
N TYR A 132 -4.76 -8.40 -12.59
CA TYR A 132 -5.19 -8.39 -11.20
C TYR A 132 -5.46 -6.95 -10.77
N LEU A 133 -6.67 -6.69 -10.28
CA LEU A 133 -7.13 -5.36 -9.90
C LEU A 133 -7.65 -5.35 -8.47
N ASN A 134 -7.54 -4.19 -7.82
CA ASN A 134 -8.10 -3.93 -6.49
C ASN A 134 -7.68 -4.99 -5.45
N PRO A 135 -6.37 -5.26 -5.27
CA PRO A 135 -5.95 -6.21 -4.26
C PRO A 135 -6.36 -5.71 -2.87
N GLY A 136 -6.81 -6.62 -2.03
CA GLY A 136 -7.13 -6.38 -0.63
C GLY A 136 -6.39 -7.38 0.24
N ILE A 137 -6.11 -6.97 1.46
CA ILE A 137 -5.43 -7.80 2.44
C ILE A 137 -6.12 -7.70 3.79
N CYS A 138 -6.33 -8.85 4.43
CA CYS A 138 -6.74 -8.90 5.82
C CYS A 138 -6.05 -10.04 6.54
N MET A 139 -6.14 -10.03 7.86
CA MET A 139 -5.54 -11.03 8.72
C MET A 139 -6.59 -11.56 9.70
N ASP A 140 -6.58 -12.86 9.96
CA ASP A 140 -7.42 -13.44 11.01
C ASP A 140 -6.74 -13.42 12.40
N PHE A 141 -7.47 -13.87 13.41
CA PHE A 141 -6.99 -13.92 14.79
C PHE A 141 -5.82 -14.90 15.02
N GLN A 142 -5.53 -15.78 14.06
CA GLN A 142 -4.40 -16.71 14.12
C GLN A 142 -3.17 -16.17 13.40
N GLY A 143 -3.25 -14.96 12.83
CA GLY A 143 -2.17 -14.35 12.06
C GLY A 143 -2.08 -14.83 10.62
N ARG A 144 -3.12 -15.51 10.09
CA ARG A 144 -3.13 -15.94 8.68
C ARG A 144 -3.52 -14.76 7.80
N ILE A 145 -2.75 -14.57 6.73
CA ILE A 145 -2.97 -13.52 5.74
C ILE A 145 -3.90 -14.03 4.64
N TYR A 146 -4.90 -13.21 4.31
CA TYR A 146 -5.80 -13.44 3.18
C TYR A 146 -5.64 -12.29 2.20
N VAL A 147 -5.33 -12.63 0.95
CA VAL A 147 -5.30 -11.69 -0.16
C VAL A 147 -6.52 -11.92 -1.04
N VAL A 148 -7.26 -10.86 -1.32
CA VAL A 148 -8.40 -10.86 -2.23
C VAL A 148 -8.10 -9.95 -3.42
N TYR A 149 -8.65 -10.26 -4.59
CA TYR A 149 -8.41 -9.46 -5.79
C TYR A 149 -9.47 -9.73 -6.84
N ASN A 150 -9.64 -8.79 -7.76
CA ASN A 150 -10.37 -9.02 -8.99
C ASN A 150 -9.41 -9.59 -10.04
N LYS A 151 -9.80 -10.69 -10.67
CA LYS A 151 -9.10 -11.25 -11.83
C LYS A 151 -9.90 -10.95 -13.08
N VAL A 152 -9.40 -10.09 -13.95
CA VAL A 152 -10.10 -9.64 -15.15
C VAL A 152 -9.34 -10.10 -16.38
N ARG A 153 -10.07 -10.65 -17.36
CA ARG A 153 -9.45 -11.09 -18.61
C ARG A 153 -9.06 -9.84 -19.40
N THR A 154 -7.77 -9.73 -19.72
CA THR A 154 -7.31 -8.75 -20.68
C THR A 154 -7.92 -9.12 -22.03
N ILE A 155 -8.71 -8.23 -22.62
CA ILE A 155 -9.25 -8.49 -23.95
C ILE A 155 -8.04 -8.59 -24.86
N ASP A 156 -7.80 -9.77 -25.41
CA ASP A 156 -6.87 -9.92 -26.52
C ASP A 156 -7.38 -9.02 -27.65
N PRO A 157 -6.66 -7.95 -28.03
CA PRO A 157 -7.11 -7.03 -29.07
C PRO A 157 -7.30 -7.73 -30.43
N THR A 158 -6.87 -8.99 -30.57
CA THR A 158 -7.10 -9.82 -31.76
C THR A 158 -8.38 -10.67 -31.72
N ASN A 159 -9.13 -10.69 -30.61
CA ASN A 159 -10.31 -11.54 -30.40
C ASN A 159 -11.63 -10.76 -30.24
N CYS A 160 -11.82 -9.67 -31.00
CA CYS A 160 -13.16 -9.17 -31.29
C CYS A 160 -13.88 -10.18 -32.20
N THR A 161 -14.55 -11.17 -31.61
CA THR A 161 -15.56 -11.93 -32.35
C THR A 161 -16.82 -11.09 -32.41
N ILE A 162 -17.13 -10.55 -33.58
CA ILE A 162 -18.41 -9.87 -33.86
C ILE A 162 -19.50 -10.93 -33.71
N TYR A 163 -20.48 -10.69 -32.82
CA TYR A 163 -21.75 -11.41 -32.82
C TYR A 163 -22.73 -10.71 -33.77
#